data_AF-A0A352VNL0-F1
#
_entry.id   AF-A0A352VNL0-F1
#
_cell.length_a   1.000
_cell.length_b   1.000
_cell.length_c   1.000
_cell.angle_alpha   90.00
_cell.angle_beta   90.00
_cell.angle_gamma   90.00
#
_symmetry.space_group_name_H-M   'P 1'
#
loop_
_entity.id
_entity.type
_entity.pdbx_description
1 polymer ?
#
loop_
_entity_poly.entity_id
_entity_poly.type
_entity_poly.pdbx_seq_one_letter_code
_entity_poly.pdbx_strand_id
1 'polypeptide(L)'
;MGAYERARPLNADGLFHLSMLLRTAGALDDALATAQQILEADPDHLLGLQAAAEASAELGRGAEATSYYRHIVDVYTPQMARQLAEYLEHPSTTDNLLNVAEAFLAAR
;
A
#
# COMPACT_ATOMS: atom_id res chain seq x y z
N MET A 1 -10.36 -21.44 9.09
CA MET A 1 -9.53 -21.14 7.90
C MET A 1 -10.34 -20.24 6.98
N GLY A 2 -9.96 -18.98 6.82
CA GLY A 2 -10.64 -18.03 5.93
C GLY A 2 -10.42 -18.38 4.45
N ALA A 3 -11.24 -17.81 3.55
CA ALA A 3 -11.13 -18.07 2.11
C ALA A 3 -9.77 -17.64 1.52
N TYR A 4 -9.19 -16.54 2.02
CA TYR A 4 -7.90 -16.01 1.56
C TYR A 4 -6.69 -16.88 1.98
N GLU A 5 -6.71 -17.53 3.14
CA GLU A 5 -5.65 -18.48 3.54
C GLU A 5 -5.54 -19.66 2.59
N ARG A 6 -6.65 -20.05 1.95
CA ARG A 6 -6.69 -21.15 0.97
C ARG A 6 -6.19 -20.73 -0.41
N ALA A 7 -6.16 -19.43 -0.70
CA ALA A 7 -5.70 -18.86 -1.96
C ALA A 7 -4.19 -18.57 -1.97
N ARG A 8 -3.47 -18.83 -0.87
CA ARG A 8 -2.02 -18.60 -0.77
C ARG A 8 -1.23 -19.60 -1.65
N PRO A 9 -0.07 -19.18 -2.19
CA PRO A 9 0.53 -17.85 -2.05
C PRO A 9 -0.15 -16.79 -2.93
N LEU A 10 -0.27 -15.57 -2.41
CA LEU A 10 -0.74 -14.41 -3.17
C LEU A 10 0.47 -13.63 -3.71
N ASN A 11 0.33 -13.06 -4.90
CA ASN A 11 1.28 -12.08 -5.45
C ASN A 11 1.00 -10.69 -4.84
N ALA A 12 1.78 -9.67 -5.22
CA ALA A 12 1.64 -8.31 -4.72
C ALA A 12 0.22 -7.75 -4.93
N ASP A 13 -0.37 -7.99 -6.10
CA ASP A 13 -1.74 -7.57 -6.42
C ASP A 13 -2.80 -8.25 -5.51
N GLY A 14 -2.71 -9.56 -5.30
CA GLY A 14 -3.60 -10.30 -4.40
C GLY A 14 -3.46 -9.84 -2.95
N LEU A 15 -2.23 -9.57 -2.49
CA LEU A 15 -1.97 -9.02 -1.16
C LEU A 15 -2.51 -7.59 -1.02
N PHE A 16 -2.41 -6.77 -2.07
CA PHE A 16 -2.96 -5.41 -2.08
C PHE A 16 -4.48 -5.44 -1.91
N HIS A 17 -5.18 -6.26 -2.69
CA HIS A 17 -6.64 -6.46 -2.55
C HIS A 17 -7.02 -7.00 -1.17
N LEU A 18 -6.27 -7.97 -0.64
CA LEU A 18 -6.53 -8.50 0.70
C LEU A 18 -6.35 -7.41 1.77
N SER A 19 -5.30 -6.59 1.69
CA SER A 19 -5.09 -5.45 2.59
C SER A 19 -6.26 -4.47 2.53
N MET A 20 -6.74 -4.11 1.34
CA MET A 20 -7.91 -3.23 1.18
C MET A 20 -9.19 -3.82 1.80
N LEU A 21 -9.44 -5.11 1.62
CA LEU A 21 -10.59 -5.80 2.20
C LEU A 21 -10.49 -5.83 3.73
N LEU A 22 -9.30 -6.10 4.28
CA LEU A 22 -9.05 -6.09 5.72
C LEU A 22 -9.23 -4.68 6.31
N ARG A 23 -8.75 -3.63 5.62
CA ARG A 23 -9.01 -2.24 6.01
C ARG A 23 -10.49 -1.92 6.03
N THR A 24 -11.21 -2.28 4.97
CA THR A 24 -12.66 -2.07 4.87
C THR A 24 -13.43 -2.82 5.98
N ALA A 25 -12.92 -3.97 6.41
CA ALA A 25 -13.47 -4.74 7.52
C ALA A 25 -13.07 -4.19 8.91
N GLY A 26 -12.25 -3.14 8.98
CA GLY A 26 -11.72 -2.58 10.24
C GLY A 26 -10.61 -3.41 10.88
N ALA A 27 -10.13 -4.47 10.23
CA ALA A 27 -9.00 -5.29 10.66
C ALA A 27 -7.69 -4.61 10.26
N LEU A 28 -7.45 -3.42 10.82
CA LEU A 28 -6.39 -2.52 10.36
C LEU A 28 -4.97 -3.05 10.63
N ASP A 29 -4.73 -3.73 11.75
CA ASP A 29 -3.45 -4.37 12.03
C ASP A 29 -3.14 -5.49 11.02
N ASP A 30 -4.13 -6.32 10.69
CA ASP A 30 -3.99 -7.39 9.68
C ASP A 30 -3.78 -6.79 8.28
N ALA A 31 -4.45 -5.68 7.98
CA ALA A 31 -4.25 -4.97 6.73
C ALA A 31 -2.83 -4.43 6.57
N LEU A 32 -2.28 -3.82 7.64
CA LEU A 32 -0.91 -3.33 7.68
C LEU A 32 0.08 -4.49 7.51
N ALA A 33 -0.11 -5.59 8.25
CA ALA A 33 0.73 -6.78 8.12
C ALA A 33 0.66 -7.40 6.71
N THR A 34 -0.50 -7.34 6.06
CA THR A 34 -0.67 -7.81 4.68
C THR A 34 0.05 -6.91 3.67
N ALA A 35 -0.02 -5.58 3.85
CA ALA A 35 0.71 -4.64 3.02
C ALA A 35 2.23 -4.77 3.21
N GLN A 36 2.70 -5.00 4.44
CA GLN A 36 4.10 -5.22 4.76
C GLN A 36 4.68 -6.46 4.08
N GLN A 37 3.89 -7.52 3.84
CA GLN A 37 4.34 -8.67 3.05
C GLN A 37 4.69 -8.30 1.60
N ILE A 38 4.04 -7.30 1.01
CA ILE A 38 4.42 -6.77 -0.31
C ILE A 38 5.78 -6.09 -0.20
N LEU A 39 5.98 -5.28 0.84
CA LEU A 39 7.20 -4.51 1.08
C LEU A 39 8.41 -5.37 1.50
N GLU A 40 8.17 -6.54 2.09
CA GLU A 40 9.21 -7.54 2.33
C GLU A 40 9.79 -8.09 1.02
N ALA A 41 8.97 -8.20 -0.03
CA ALA A 41 9.41 -8.66 -1.35
C ALA A 41 9.99 -7.53 -2.22
N ASP A 42 9.36 -6.35 -2.20
CA ASP A 42 9.82 -5.14 -2.88
C ASP A 42 9.55 -3.90 -1.99
N PRO A 43 10.58 -3.40 -1.28
CA PRO A 43 10.43 -2.27 -0.36
C PRO A 43 9.93 -0.97 -0.98
N ASP A 44 10.06 -0.83 -2.30
CA ASP A 44 9.69 0.37 -3.04
C ASP A 44 8.34 0.20 -3.77
N HIS A 45 7.62 -0.91 -3.52
CA HIS A 45 6.39 -1.21 -4.23
C HIS A 45 5.26 -0.22 -3.90
N LEU A 46 4.78 0.53 -4.90
CA LEU A 46 3.85 1.65 -4.68
C LEU A 46 2.51 1.23 -4.06
N LEU A 47 1.92 0.12 -4.51
CA LEU A 47 0.67 -0.38 -3.93
C LEU A 47 0.87 -0.87 -2.49
N GLY A 48 2.05 -1.40 -2.16
CA GLY A 48 2.37 -1.86 -0.81
C GLY A 48 2.58 -0.68 0.13
N LEU A 49 3.33 0.33 -0.32
CA LEU A 49 3.56 1.56 0.43
C LEU A 49 2.25 2.30 0.69
N GLN A 50 1.38 2.41 -0.32
CA GLN A 50 0.07 3.04 -0.15
C GLN A 50 -0.80 2.29 0.87
N ALA A 51 -0.95 0.97 0.71
CA ALA A 51 -1.78 0.18 1.60
C ALA A 51 -1.28 0.25 3.06
N ALA A 52 0.05 0.22 3.27
CA ALA A 52 0.66 0.38 4.58
C ALA A 52 0.44 1.79 5.16
N ALA A 53 0.57 2.83 4.32
CA ALA A 53 0.36 4.22 4.72
C ALA A 53 -1.09 4.47 5.17
N GLU A 54 -2.07 3.99 4.39
CA GLU A 54 -3.49 4.14 4.69
C GLU A 54 -3.88 3.37 5.97
N ALA A 55 -3.45 2.10 6.11
CA ALA A 55 -3.70 1.32 7.31
C ALA A 55 -3.08 1.98 8.56
N SER A 56 -1.84 2.47 8.46
CA SER A 56 -1.15 3.16 9.55
C SER A 56 -1.84 4.46 9.94
N ALA A 57 -2.35 5.22 8.96
CA ALA A 57 -3.08 6.45 9.22
C ALA A 57 -4.40 6.18 9.96
N GLU A 58 -5.15 5.16 9.56
CA GLU A 58 -6.41 4.75 10.20
C GLU A 58 -6.20 4.16 11.61
N LEU A 59 -5.06 3.50 11.84
CA LEU A 59 -4.63 3.06 13.17
C LEU A 59 -4.23 4.21 14.11
N GLY A 60 -4.16 5.45 13.61
CA GLY A 60 -3.64 6.59 14.37
C GLY A 60 -2.11 6.59 14.52
N ARG A 61 -1.39 5.72 13.79
CA ARG A 61 0.08 5.64 13.77
C ARG A 61 0.66 6.67 12.81
N GLY A 62 0.45 7.95 13.12
CA GLY A 62 0.77 9.05 12.21
C GLY A 62 2.24 9.13 11.78
N ALA A 63 3.18 8.76 12.67
CA ALA A 63 4.60 8.74 12.34
C ALA A 63 4.95 7.66 11.31
N GLU A 64 4.38 6.46 11.45
CA GLU A 64 4.58 5.34 10.52
C GLU A 64 3.96 5.65 9.16
N ALA A 65 2.72 6.15 9.14
CA ALA A 65 2.08 6.62 7.91
C ALA A 65 2.90 7.71 7.19
N THR A 66 3.44 8.67 7.94
CA THR A 66 4.31 9.73 7.41
C THR A 66 5.57 9.15 6.76
N SER A 67 6.15 8.10 7.35
CA SER A 67 7.30 7.42 6.76
C SER A 67 6.96 6.79 5.41
N TYR A 68 5.83 6.07 5.33
CA TYR A 68 5.42 5.44 4.08
C TYR A 68 5.07 6.44 2.98
N TYR A 69 4.34 7.52 3.29
CA TYR A 69 4.04 8.55 2.29
C TYR A 69 5.28 9.29 1.81
N ARG A 70 6.28 9.50 2.68
CA ARG A 70 7.56 10.07 2.25
C ARG A 70 8.30 9.13 1.30
N HIS A 71 8.31 7.84 1.62
CA HIS A 71 8.92 6.83 0.76
C HIS A 71 8.24 6.82 -0.61
N ILE A 72 6.91 6.91 -0.69
CA ILE A 72 6.18 7.06 -1.96
C ILE A 72 6.73 8.22 -2.78
N VAL A 73 6.89 9.41 -2.19
CA VAL A 73 7.43 10.59 -2.90
C VAL A 73 8.83 10.30 -3.46
N ASP A 74 9.68 9.63 -2.67
CA ASP A 74 11.07 9.32 -3.05
C ASP A 74 11.16 8.31 -4.21
N VAL A 75 10.24 7.35 -4.29
CA VAL A 75 10.32 6.23 -5.25
C VAL A 75 9.28 6.27 -6.36
N TYR A 76 8.28 7.16 -6.33
CA TYR A 76 7.16 7.18 -7.28
C TYR A 76 7.62 7.16 -8.75
N THR A 77 8.44 8.11 -9.15
CA THR A 77 8.89 8.26 -10.54
C THR A 77 9.65 7.04 -11.07
N PRO A 78 10.72 6.55 -10.40
CA PRO A 78 11.43 5.36 -10.88
C PRO A 78 10.56 4.10 -10.83
N GLN A 79 9.62 3.98 -9.90
CA GLN A 79 8.70 2.84 -9.82
C GLN A 79 7.67 2.84 -10.94
N MET A 80 7.05 3.98 -11.24
CA MET A 80 6.13 4.10 -12.38
C MET A 80 6.81 3.82 -13.71
N ALA A 81 8.10 4.14 -13.85
CA ALA A 81 8.89 3.82 -15.05
C ALA A 81 9.06 2.31 -15.30
N ARG A 82 8.86 1.46 -14.27
CA ARG A 82 8.93 0.00 -14.41
C ARG A 82 7.73 -0.59 -15.15
N GLN A 83 6.62 0.15 -15.24
CA GLN A 83 5.38 -0.27 -15.92
C GLN A 83 4.93 -1.68 -15.51
N LEU A 84 4.94 -1.97 -14.20
CA LEU A 84 4.46 -3.24 -13.67
C LEU A 84 2.98 -3.45 -14.03
N ALA A 85 2.59 -4.68 -14.34
CA ALA A 85 1.24 -4.98 -14.81
C ALA A 85 0.18 -4.52 -13.80
N GLU A 86 0.41 -4.81 -12.52
CA GLU A 86 -0.44 -4.40 -11.41
C GLU A 86 -0.54 -2.87 -11.29
N TYR A 87 0.49 -2.09 -11.63
CA TYR A 87 0.37 -0.62 -11.62
C TYR A 87 -0.57 -0.14 -12.73
N LEU A 88 -0.46 -0.74 -13.91
CA LEU A 88 -1.29 -0.39 -15.07
C LEU A 88 -2.75 -0.86 -14.91
N GLU A 89 -2.98 -1.91 -14.13
CA GLU A 89 -4.31 -2.43 -13.79
C GLU A 89 -5.00 -1.59 -12.70
N HIS A 90 -4.24 -0.79 -11.94
CA HIS A 90 -4.73 0.07 -10.85
C HIS A 90 -4.50 1.58 -11.10
N PRO A 91 -4.87 2.16 -12.25
CA PRO A 91 -4.55 3.55 -12.59
C PRO A 91 -5.23 4.55 -11.64
N SER A 92 -6.42 4.25 -11.13
CA SER A 92 -7.10 5.09 -10.13
C SER A 92 -6.30 5.26 -8.85
N THR A 93 -5.47 4.26 -8.55
CA THR A 93 -4.64 4.19 -7.35
C THR A 93 -3.30 4.86 -7.63
N THR A 94 -2.61 4.45 -8.69
CA THR A 94 -1.25 4.92 -8.99
C THR A 94 -1.20 6.35 -9.51
N ASP A 95 -2.11 6.77 -10.38
CA ASP A 95 -1.99 8.07 -11.10
C ASP A 95 -2.06 9.27 -10.14
N ASN A 96 -2.80 9.13 -9.04
CA ASN A 96 -2.96 10.19 -8.04
C ASN A 96 -2.10 9.98 -6.79
N LEU A 97 -1.33 8.87 -6.72
CA LEU A 97 -0.65 8.46 -5.50
C LEU A 97 0.37 9.50 -5.01
N LEU A 98 1.12 10.10 -5.94
CA LEU A 98 2.09 11.14 -5.60
C LEU A 98 1.41 12.35 -4.96
N ASN A 99 0.31 12.83 -5.55
CA ASN A 99 -0.45 13.97 -5.01
C ASN A 99 -1.04 13.66 -3.63
N VAL A 100 -1.56 12.44 -3.44
CA VAL A 100 -2.09 12.00 -2.13
C VAL A 100 -0.99 12.01 -1.07
N ALA A 101 0.19 11.49 -1.41
CA ALA A 101 1.33 11.48 -0.50
C ALA A 101 1.79 12.89 -0.13
N GLU A 102 1.96 13.78 -1.12
CA GLU A 102 2.34 15.17 -0.89
C GLU A 102 1.30 15.92 -0.04
N ALA A 103 0.01 15.75 -0.35
CA ALA A 103 -1.07 16.37 0.42
C ALA A 103 -1.11 15.88 1.87
N PHE A 104 -0.89 14.58 2.10
CA PHE A 104 -0.80 14.02 3.44
C PHE A 104 0.38 14.63 4.22
N LEU A 105 1.54 14.74 3.60
CA LEU A 105 2.75 15.30 4.24
C LEU A 105 2.60 16.80 4.53
N ALA A 106 1.92 17.56 3.67
CA ALA A 106 1.68 18.99 3.87
C ALA A 106 0.68 19.30 4.99
N ALA A 107 -0.19 18.34 5.33
CA ALA A 107 -1.23 18.51 6.35
C ALA A 107 -0.75 18.20 7.79
N ARG A 108 0.56 18.00 8.01
CA ARG A 108 1.18 17.55 9.27
C ARG A 108 2.31 18.47 9.68
#